data_AF-A0A1V3ZZF8-F1
#
_entry.id   AF-A0A1V3ZZF8-F1
#
_cell.length_a   1.000
_cell.length_b   1.000
_cell.length_c   1.000
_cell.angle_alpha   90.00
_cell.angle_beta   90.00
_cell.angle_gamma   90.00
#
_symmetry.space_group_name_H-M   'P 1'
#
loop_
_entity.id
_entity.type
_entity.pdbx_description
1 polymer ?
#
loop_
_entity_poly.entity_id
_entity_poly.type
_entity_poly.pdbx_seq_one_letter_code
_entity_poly.pdbx_strand_id
1 'polypeptide(L)'
;MTGTPPSATHPRLILDQLADDTHLTEEDRADAEELLTAADAYAAGRSLPMNDVRRLALAAHTVAFVRRVREHEYPPELDRHLYDEVGEEQLAAVRELLQDYCAGRDHTVTDPEVLLLTLHFEAALQESASGHDDSV
;
A
#
# COMPACT_ATOMS: atom_id res chain seq x y z
N MET A 1 9.59 21.72 13.10
CA MET A 1 8.42 20.81 13.11
C MET A 1 7.67 20.97 11.80
N THR A 2 7.92 20.11 10.82
CA THR A 2 7.03 19.93 9.67
C THR A 2 7.19 18.51 9.14
N GLY A 3 6.80 17.53 9.95
CA GLY A 3 6.35 16.27 9.35
C GLY A 3 5.04 16.58 8.63
N THR A 4 4.90 16.16 7.37
CA THR A 4 3.63 16.31 6.64
C THR A 4 2.53 15.66 7.48
N PRO A 5 1.41 16.36 7.77
CA PRO A 5 0.38 15.82 8.63
C PRO A 5 -0.20 14.53 8.03
N PRO A 6 -0.64 13.59 8.88
CA PRO A 6 -1.35 12.41 8.41
C PRO A 6 -2.58 12.85 7.61
N SER A 7 -2.80 12.19 6.48
CA SER A 7 -3.91 12.47 5.61
C SER A 7 -5.23 12.08 6.26
N ALA A 8 -6.23 12.96 6.13
CA ALA A 8 -7.62 12.67 6.50
C ALA A 8 -8.50 12.40 5.26
N THR A 9 -7.88 12.27 4.08
CA THR A 9 -8.59 12.17 2.79
C THR A 9 -9.34 10.84 2.71
N HIS A 10 -10.56 10.82 2.19
CA HIS A 10 -11.29 9.55 2.06
C HIS A 10 -10.67 8.68 0.94
N PRO A 11 -10.57 7.34 1.08
CA PRO A 11 -10.07 6.44 0.03
C PRO A 11 -10.62 6.75 -1.38
N ARG A 12 -11.95 6.92 -1.49
CA ARG A 12 -12.60 7.29 -2.75
C ARG A 12 -12.05 8.56 -3.40
N LEU A 13 -11.73 9.60 -2.61
CA LEU A 13 -11.21 10.86 -3.12
C LEU A 13 -9.77 10.71 -3.64
N ILE A 14 -8.97 9.84 -3.01
CA ILE A 14 -7.62 9.52 -3.50
C ILE A 14 -7.70 8.75 -4.82
N LEU A 15 -8.64 7.81 -4.93
CA LEU A 15 -8.89 7.08 -6.18
C LEU A 15 -9.42 7.99 -7.30
N ASP A 16 -10.25 8.98 -6.96
CA ASP A 16 -10.68 10.00 -7.91
C ASP A 16 -9.50 10.82 -8.45
N GLN A 17 -8.53 11.16 -7.59
CA GLN A 17 -7.30 11.83 -8.02
C GLN A 17 -6.45 10.96 -8.98
N LEU A 18 -6.39 9.65 -8.78
CA LEU A 18 -5.67 8.74 -9.68
C LEU A 18 -6.37 8.54 -11.03
N ALA A 19 -7.69 8.68 -11.07
CA ALA A 19 -8.48 8.35 -12.23
C ALA A 19 -8.18 9.24 -13.44
N ASP A 20 -7.81 10.49 -13.18
CA ASP A 20 -7.45 11.47 -14.21
C ASP A 20 -6.26 10.99 -15.05
N ASP A 21 -5.36 10.20 -14.48
CA ASP A 21 -4.13 9.73 -15.14
C ASP A 21 -4.15 8.24 -15.54
N THR A 22 -5.04 7.42 -14.97
CA THR A 22 -4.91 5.93 -15.04
C THR A 22 -6.11 5.18 -15.63
N HIS A 23 -7.12 5.89 -16.15
CA HIS A 23 -8.33 5.32 -16.74
C HIS A 23 -8.99 4.26 -15.83
N LEU A 24 -9.31 4.64 -14.59
CA LEU A 24 -9.96 3.76 -13.64
C LEU A 24 -11.42 3.48 -14.02
N THR A 25 -11.77 2.20 -14.17
CA THR A 25 -13.17 1.77 -14.26
C THR A 25 -13.85 1.86 -12.88
N GLU A 26 -15.18 1.81 -12.84
CA GLU A 26 -15.89 1.77 -11.55
C GLU A 26 -15.61 0.49 -10.77
N GLU A 27 -15.36 -0.62 -11.46
CA GLU A 27 -14.95 -1.88 -10.85
C GLU A 27 -13.57 -1.75 -10.20
N ASP A 28 -12.60 -1.14 -10.89
CA ASP A 28 -11.27 -0.86 -10.30
C ASP A 28 -11.38 -0.02 -9.04
N ARG A 29 -12.29 0.96 -9.03
CA ARG A 29 -12.50 1.87 -7.91
C ARG A 29 -13.12 1.15 -6.72
N ALA A 30 -14.13 0.32 -6.94
CA ALA A 30 -14.78 -0.43 -5.89
C ALA A 30 -13.81 -1.44 -5.23
N ASP A 31 -13.09 -2.22 -6.04
CA ASP A 31 -12.10 -3.18 -5.55
C ASP A 31 -10.95 -2.48 -4.80
N ALA A 32 -10.43 -1.39 -5.37
CA ALA A 32 -9.34 -0.65 -4.75
C ALA A 32 -9.79 0.08 -3.48
N GLU A 33 -11.03 0.55 -3.39
CA GLU A 33 -11.57 1.19 -2.17
C GLU A 33 -11.66 0.19 -1.02
N GLU A 34 -12.09 -1.05 -1.28
CA GLU A 34 -12.12 -2.14 -0.29
C GLU A 34 -10.71 -2.37 0.30
N LEU A 35 -9.72 -2.61 -0.56
CA LEU A 35 -8.35 -2.90 -0.12
C LEU A 35 -7.68 -1.68 0.52
N LEU A 36 -7.88 -0.48 -0.03
CA LEU A 36 -7.29 0.75 0.52
C LEU A 36 -7.86 1.07 1.90
N THR A 37 -9.14 0.78 2.15
CA THR A 37 -9.75 0.92 3.48
C THR A 37 -9.11 -0.02 4.49
N ALA A 38 -8.84 -1.28 4.11
CA ALA A 38 -8.12 -2.22 4.97
C ALA A 38 -6.67 -1.77 5.23
N ALA A 39 -5.98 -1.27 4.20
CA ALA A 39 -4.63 -0.74 4.31
C ALA A 39 -4.55 0.50 5.22
N ASP A 40 -5.53 1.40 5.16
CA ASP A 40 -5.64 2.54 6.06
C ASP A 40 -5.88 2.10 7.51
N ALA A 41 -6.72 1.09 7.75
CA ALA A 41 -6.94 0.54 9.08
C ALA A 41 -5.66 -0.10 9.65
N TYR A 42 -4.92 -0.84 8.83
CA TYR A 42 -3.60 -1.39 9.18
C TYR A 42 -2.61 -0.27 9.55
N ALA A 43 -2.51 0.77 8.71
CA ALA A 43 -1.64 1.91 8.96
C ALA A 43 -1.99 2.64 10.26
N ALA A 44 -3.28 2.89 10.50
CA ALA A 44 -3.77 3.51 11.72
C ALA A 44 -3.46 2.66 12.97
N GLY A 45 -3.68 1.34 12.90
CA GLY A 45 -3.39 0.42 14.01
C GLY A 45 -1.92 0.39 14.41
N ARG A 46 -1.01 0.68 13.45
CA ARG A 46 0.44 0.76 13.68
C ARG A 46 0.97 2.19 13.81
N SER A 47 0.09 3.19 13.87
CA SER A 47 0.44 4.62 13.95
C SER A 47 1.38 5.07 12.82
N LEU A 48 1.20 4.52 11.61
CA LEU A 48 2.01 4.89 10.44
C LEU A 48 1.60 6.28 9.92
N PRO A 49 2.56 7.19 9.69
CA PRO A 49 2.28 8.57 9.30
C PRO A 49 2.01 8.68 7.78
N MET A 50 0.86 8.16 7.37
CA MET A 50 0.43 8.14 5.96
C MET A 50 -0.07 9.53 5.52
N ASN A 51 0.83 10.36 4.97
CA ASN A 51 0.46 11.62 4.32
C ASN A 51 -0.22 11.38 2.95
N ASP A 52 -0.75 12.44 2.33
CA ASP A 52 -1.49 12.33 1.06
C ASP A 52 -0.63 11.73 -0.07
N VAL A 53 0.66 12.05 -0.13
CA VAL A 53 1.59 11.51 -1.14
C VAL A 53 1.78 10.01 -0.94
N ARG A 54 1.95 9.56 0.31
CA ARG A 54 2.08 8.12 0.63
C ARG A 54 0.80 7.36 0.34
N ARG A 55 -0.35 7.94 0.66
CA ARG A 55 -1.64 7.31 0.35
C ARG A 55 -1.93 7.28 -1.14
N LEU A 56 -1.51 8.29 -1.90
CA LEU A 56 -1.61 8.28 -3.37
C LEU A 56 -0.75 7.16 -3.98
N ALA A 57 0.49 7.01 -3.52
CA ALA A 57 1.37 5.93 -3.97
C ALA A 57 0.82 4.54 -3.61
N LEU A 58 0.30 4.39 -2.39
CA LEU A 58 -0.37 3.17 -1.93
C LEU A 58 -1.63 2.87 -2.76
N ALA A 59 -2.45 3.88 -3.06
CA ALA A 59 -3.64 3.73 -3.89
C ALA A 59 -3.29 3.31 -5.32
N ALA A 60 -2.20 3.83 -5.89
CA ALA A 60 -1.73 3.42 -7.21
C ALA A 60 -1.29 1.95 -7.23
N HIS A 61 -0.56 1.50 -6.20
CA HIS A 61 -0.21 0.09 -6.05
C HIS A 61 -1.45 -0.79 -5.85
N THR A 62 -2.39 -0.34 -5.02
CA THR A 62 -3.67 -1.02 -4.76
C THR A 62 -4.44 -1.25 -6.05
N VAL A 63 -4.59 -0.22 -6.88
CA VAL A 63 -5.21 -0.34 -8.22
C VAL A 63 -4.51 -1.38 -9.08
N ALA A 64 -3.18 -1.36 -9.12
CA ALA A 64 -2.43 -2.30 -9.92
C ALA A 64 -2.61 -3.75 -9.40
N PHE A 65 -2.63 -3.94 -8.09
CA PHE A 65 -2.86 -5.23 -7.46
C PHE A 65 -4.26 -5.78 -7.75
N VAL A 66 -5.32 -4.98 -7.59
CA VAL A 66 -6.69 -5.47 -7.83
C VAL A 66 -6.93 -5.86 -9.29
N ARG A 67 -6.28 -5.16 -10.23
CA ARG A 67 -6.28 -5.56 -11.65
C ARG A 67 -5.59 -6.90 -11.85
N ARG A 68 -4.40 -7.09 -11.27
CA ARG A 68 -3.68 -8.38 -11.33
C ARG A 68 -4.47 -9.53 -10.69
N VAL A 69 -5.20 -9.26 -9.61
CA VAL A 69 -6.12 -10.24 -8.99
C VAL A 69 -7.18 -10.68 -9.99
N ARG A 70 -7.80 -9.74 -10.70
CA ARG A 70 -8.85 -9.99 -11.69
C ARG A 70 -8.33 -10.70 -12.95
N GLU A 71 -7.14 -10.34 -13.38
CA GLU A 71 -6.51 -10.84 -14.60
C GLU A 71 -5.66 -12.11 -14.35
N HIS A 72 -5.58 -12.57 -13.10
CA HIS A 72 -4.72 -13.67 -12.66
C HIS A 72 -3.24 -13.48 -13.03
N GLU A 73 -2.78 -12.24 -12.99
CA GLU A 73 -1.40 -11.87 -13.25
C GLU A 73 -0.58 -11.82 -11.96
N TYR A 74 0.72 -12.09 -12.06
CA TYR A 74 1.62 -12.07 -10.91
C TYR A 74 2.85 -11.23 -11.25
N PRO A 75 3.34 -10.41 -10.30
CA PRO A 75 4.60 -9.72 -10.46
C PRO A 75 5.76 -10.72 -10.63
N PRO A 76 6.85 -10.32 -11.31
CA PRO A 76 8.04 -11.15 -11.38
C PRO A 76 8.66 -11.36 -10.00
N GLU A 77 9.49 -12.39 -9.88
CA GLU A 77 10.32 -12.58 -8.69
C GLU A 77 11.22 -11.36 -8.45
N LEU A 78 11.35 -10.98 -7.18
CA LEU A 78 12.20 -9.87 -6.74
C LEU A 78 13.49 -10.41 -6.11
N ASP A 79 14.52 -9.56 -6.07
CA ASP A 79 15.78 -9.90 -5.42
C ASP A 79 15.53 -10.24 -3.94
N ARG A 80 16.08 -11.38 -3.48
CA ARG A 80 15.94 -11.87 -2.12
C ARG A 80 16.49 -10.90 -1.09
N HIS A 81 17.50 -10.11 -1.44
CA HIS A 81 18.08 -9.12 -0.54
C HIS A 81 17.10 -8.03 -0.13
N LEU A 82 16.09 -7.73 -0.94
CA LEU A 82 15.06 -6.73 -0.60
C LEU A 82 14.17 -7.19 0.55
N TYR A 83 14.04 -8.50 0.77
CA TYR A 83 13.25 -9.06 1.86
C TYR A 83 13.99 -8.95 3.20
N ASP A 84 15.33 -8.99 3.17
CA ASP A 84 16.18 -8.85 4.37
C ASP A 84 16.10 -7.42 4.96
N GLU A 85 15.69 -6.44 4.15
CA GLU A 85 15.55 -5.03 4.57
C GLU A 85 14.23 -4.78 5.34
N VAL A 86 13.31 -5.74 5.36
CA VAL A 86 11.98 -5.61 5.96
C VAL A 86 11.80 -6.64 7.07
N GLY A 87 11.21 -6.21 8.20
CA GLY A 87 10.97 -7.11 9.33
C GLY A 87 9.98 -8.24 9.02
N GLU A 88 10.28 -9.47 9.45
CA GLU A 88 9.43 -10.65 9.25
C GLU A 88 8.00 -10.47 9.77
N GLU A 89 7.84 -9.82 10.94
CA GLU A 89 6.53 -9.54 11.53
C GLU A 89 5.66 -8.68 10.59
N GLN A 90 6.29 -7.72 9.92
CA GLN A 90 5.59 -6.79 9.04
C GLN A 90 5.20 -7.46 7.73
N LEU A 91 6.10 -8.26 7.15
CA LEU A 91 5.78 -9.11 6.01
C LEU A 91 4.62 -10.06 6.33
N ALA A 92 4.60 -10.66 7.52
CA ALA A 92 3.52 -11.53 7.96
C ALA A 92 2.18 -10.78 8.07
N ALA A 93 2.17 -9.59 8.68
CA ALA A 93 0.95 -8.81 8.85
C ALA A 93 0.39 -8.28 7.51
N VAL A 94 1.26 -7.84 6.59
CA VAL A 94 0.84 -7.42 5.25
C VAL A 94 0.35 -8.60 4.41
N ARG A 95 0.95 -9.79 4.59
CA ARG A 95 0.45 -11.01 3.95
C ARG A 95 -0.95 -11.36 4.41
N GLU A 96 -1.23 -11.30 5.70
CA GLU A 96 -2.57 -11.55 6.26
C GLU A 96 -3.59 -10.58 5.66
N LEU A 97 -3.25 -9.28 5.58
CA LEU A 97 -4.09 -8.27 4.93
C LEU A 97 -4.44 -8.63 3.47
N LEU A 98 -3.44 -9.01 2.68
CA LEU A 98 -3.66 -9.41 1.28
C LEU A 98 -4.44 -10.72 1.18
N GLN A 99 -4.22 -11.66 2.10
CA GLN A 99 -4.94 -12.94 2.13
C GLN A 99 -6.41 -12.74 2.45
N ASP A 100 -6.73 -11.84 3.38
CA ASP A 100 -8.10 -11.47 3.71
C ASP A 100 -8.81 -10.83 2.52
N TYR A 101 -8.14 -9.93 1.79
CA TYR A 101 -8.69 -9.38 0.56
C TYR A 101 -8.88 -10.47 -0.51
N CYS A 102 -7.91 -11.35 -0.71
CA CYS A 102 -8.04 -12.45 -1.67
C CYS A 102 -8.99 -13.57 -1.20
N ALA A 103 -9.53 -13.52 0.02
CA ALA A 103 -10.44 -14.54 0.51
C ALA A 103 -11.73 -14.57 -0.33
N GLY A 104 -11.99 -15.72 -0.97
CA GLY A 104 -13.12 -15.87 -1.89
C GLY A 104 -12.87 -15.33 -3.31
N ARG A 105 -11.65 -14.83 -3.58
CA ARG A 105 -11.16 -14.50 -4.92
C ARG A 105 -10.23 -15.62 -5.38
N ASP A 106 -10.26 -15.98 -6.66
CA ASP A 106 -9.41 -17.05 -7.23
C ASP A 106 -7.98 -16.55 -7.51
N HIS A 107 -7.31 -16.04 -6.47
CA HIS A 107 -5.97 -15.46 -6.57
C HIS A 107 -5.10 -15.83 -5.38
N THR A 108 -3.84 -16.18 -5.65
CA THR A 108 -2.87 -16.55 -4.61
C THR A 108 -1.98 -15.37 -4.27
N VAL A 109 -1.91 -15.00 -3.00
CA VAL A 109 -0.97 -13.95 -2.54
C VAL A 109 0.47 -14.44 -2.69
N THR A 110 1.31 -13.68 -3.40
CA THR A 110 2.72 -14.02 -3.67
C THR A 110 3.66 -13.14 -2.85
N ASP A 111 4.86 -13.65 -2.57
CA ASP A 111 5.88 -12.93 -1.79
C ASP A 111 6.25 -11.56 -2.38
N PRO A 112 6.38 -11.39 -3.71
CA PRO A 112 6.62 -10.07 -4.28
C PRO A 112 5.51 -9.05 -3.99
N GLU A 113 4.24 -9.45 -4.00
CA GLU A 113 3.14 -8.53 -3.66
C GLU A 113 3.19 -8.11 -2.20
N VAL A 114 3.47 -9.06 -1.31
CA VAL A 114 3.64 -8.78 0.12
C VAL A 114 4.78 -7.77 0.31
N LEU A 115 5.93 -7.99 -0.34
CA LEU A 115 7.07 -7.09 -0.23
C LEU A 115 6.74 -5.70 -0.79
N LEU A 116 6.21 -5.61 -2.01
CA LEU A 116 5.91 -4.34 -2.68
C LEU A 116 4.90 -3.51 -1.86
N LEU A 117 3.85 -4.13 -1.35
CA LEU A 117 2.90 -3.45 -0.48
C LEU A 117 3.56 -3.01 0.84
N THR A 118 4.41 -3.86 1.42
CA THR A 118 5.12 -3.55 2.67
C THR A 118 6.03 -2.33 2.52
N LEU A 119 6.71 -2.18 1.38
CA LEU A 119 7.58 -1.03 1.11
C LEU A 119 6.84 0.32 1.12
N HIS A 120 5.54 0.34 0.79
CA HIS A 120 4.74 1.56 0.92
C HIS A 120 4.56 2.01 2.38
N PHE A 121 4.44 1.05 3.31
CA PHE A 121 4.36 1.32 4.74
C PHE A 121 5.73 1.71 5.31
N GLU A 122 6.81 1.04 4.89
CA GLU A 122 8.18 1.39 5.29
C GLU A 122 8.57 2.81 4.85
N ALA A 123 8.22 3.19 3.63
CA ALA A 123 8.50 4.53 3.12
C ALA A 123 7.81 5.62 3.95
N ALA A 124 6.63 5.35 4.51
CA ALA A 124 5.96 6.29 5.41
C ALA A 124 6.69 6.44 6.76
N LEU A 125 7.27 5.35 7.29
CA LEU A 125 8.07 5.40 8.52
C LEU A 125 9.36 6.20 8.35
N GLN A 126 10.08 5.98 7.25
CA GLN A 126 11.39 6.63 7.01
C GLN A 126 11.28 8.15 6.83
N GLU A 127 10.19 8.65 6.24
CA GLU A 127 9.96 10.09 6.06
C GLU A 127 9.75 10.83 7.39
N SER A 128 9.28 10.12 8.42
CA SER A 128 9.17 10.69 9.77
C SER A 128 10.50 10.69 10.52
N ALA A 129 11.45 9.83 10.13
CA ALA A 129 12.78 9.74 10.73
C ALA A 129 13.79 10.73 10.12
N SER A 130 13.66 11.06 8.83
CA SER A 130 14.56 11.98 8.12
C SER A 130 14.35 13.46 8.43
N GLY A 131 13.41 13.81 9.30
CA GLY A 131 13.27 15.16 9.87
C GLY A 131 14.21 15.47 11.04
N HIS A 132 15.20 14.60 11.34
CA HIS A 132 16.05 14.70 12.54
C HIS A 132 17.56 14.92 12.30
N ASP A 133 18.01 15.33 11.11
CA ASP A 133 19.44 15.61 10.92
C ASP A 133 19.67 16.80 9.97
N ASP A 134 19.62 18.00 10.52
CA ASP A 134 20.45 19.12 10.08
C ASP A 134 20.36 20.24 11.13
N SER A 135 21.25 20.18 12.12
CA SER A 135 21.63 21.33 12.94
C SER A 135 23.10 21.14 13.35
N VAL A 136 23.99 21.63 12.50
CA VAL A 136 25.35 22.01 12.85
C VAL A 136 25.42 23.54 12.90
#